data_AF-A0A6N9DJN5-F1
#
_entry.id   AF-A0A6N9DJN5-F1
#
_cell.length_a   1.000
_cell.length_b   1.000
_cell.length_c   1.000
_cell.angle_alpha   90.00
_cell.angle_beta   90.00
_cell.angle_gamma   90.00
#
_symmetry.space_group_name_H-M   'P 1'
#
loop_
_entity.id
_entity.type
_entity.pdbx_description
1 polymer ?
#
loop_
_entity_poly.entity_id
_entity_poly.type
_entity_poly.pdbx_seq_one_letter_code
_entity_poly.pdbx_strand_id
1 'polypeptide(L)' 'SRKSFIGAILDAEPDDRVEGNAASTALAIASGADILRVHEVREMARVAKVADAIVRGWEPGYQGSQSERVRRAVERQT' A
#
# COMPACT_ATOMS: atom_id res chain seq x y z
N SER A 1 -2.80 5.09 10.92
CA SER A 1 -4.13 5.63 11.25
C SER A 1 -4.59 4.92 12.50
N ARG A 2 -4.64 5.57 13.66
CA ARG A 2 -4.86 4.85 14.94
C ARG A 2 -6.32 4.45 15.19
N LYS A 3 -6.98 3.82 14.21
CA LYS A 3 -8.40 3.45 14.25
C LYS A 3 -8.65 2.49 15.42
N SER A 4 -9.71 2.76 16.19
CA SER A 4 -10.10 2.00 17.38
C SER A 4 -10.40 0.53 17.08
N PHE A 5 -10.91 0.22 15.90
CA PHE A 5 -11.22 -1.17 15.51
C PHE A 5 -9.97 -2.07 15.49
N ILE A 6 -8.80 -1.53 15.11
CA ILE A 6 -7.54 -2.28 15.11
C ILE A 6 -7.15 -2.63 16.56
N GLY A 7 -7.32 -1.67 17.47
CA GLY A 7 -7.11 -1.91 18.90
C GLY A 7 -8.04 -2.97 19.46
N ALA A 8 -9.31 -2.98 19.04
CA ALA A 8 -10.28 -3.98 19.48
C ALA A 8 -9.97 -5.40 18.95
N ILE A 9 -9.37 -5.54 17.77
CA ILE A 9 -8.98 -6.84 17.21
C ILE A 9 -7.69 -7.36 17.84
N LEU A 10 -6.70 -6.49 18.02
CA LEU A 10 -5.36 -6.88 18.48
C LEU A 10 -5.17 -6.77 20.00
N ASP A 11 -6.16 -6.25 20.73
CA ASP A 11 -6.05 -5.87 22.14
C ASP A 11 -4.80 -5.03 22.43
N ALA A 12 -4.55 -4.06 21.54
CA ALA A 12 -3.29 -3.30 21.50
C ALA A 12 -3.52 -1.80 21.74
N GLU A 13 -2.60 -1.18 22.46
CA GLU A 13 -2.55 0.27 22.66
C GLU A 13 -2.32 1.03 21.34
N PRO A 14 -2.71 2.31 21.21
CA PRO A 14 -2.66 3.05 19.94
C PRO A 14 -1.31 3.02 19.22
N ASP A 15 -0.21 2.98 19.96
CA ASP A 15 1.15 3.00 19.41
C ASP A 15 1.64 1.59 19.00
N ASP A 16 1.00 0.53 19.49
CA ASP A 16 1.29 -0.88 19.15
C ASP A 16 0.37 -1.41 18.02
N ARG A 17 -0.17 -0.51 17.19
CA ARG A 17 -1.09 -0.84 16.09
C ARG A 17 -0.45 -0.73 14.70
N VAL A 18 0.87 -0.77 14.61
CA VAL A 18 1.59 -0.57 13.34
C VAL A 18 1.26 -1.69 12.36
N GLU A 19 1.18 -2.92 12.83
CA GLU A 19 0.91 -4.12 12.05
C GLU A 19 -0.53 -4.13 11.51
N GLY A 20 -1.51 -3.79 12.35
CA GLY A 20 -2.91 -3.71 11.91
C GLY A 20 -3.13 -2.56 10.90
N ASN A 21 -2.39 -1.47 11.05
CA ASN A 21 -2.35 -0.40 10.05
C ASN A 21 -1.73 -0.88 8.74
N ALA A 22 -0.60 -1.58 8.81
CA ALA A 22 0.07 -2.14 7.65
C ALA A 22 -0.86 -3.10 6.89
N ALA A 23 -1.56 -3.99 7.60
CA ALA A 23 -2.51 -4.92 7.02
C ALA A 23 -3.66 -4.20 6.29
N SER A 24 -4.26 -3.20 6.95
CA SER A 24 -5.33 -2.40 6.36
C SER A 24 -4.86 -1.65 5.11
N THR A 25 -3.66 -1.07 5.15
CA THR A 25 -3.04 -0.35 4.04
C THR A 25 -2.75 -1.29 2.86
N ALA A 26 -2.16 -2.45 3.10
CA ALA A 26 -1.87 -3.43 2.06
C ALA A 26 -3.15 -3.91 1.37
N LEU A 27 -4.20 -4.19 2.13
CA LEU A 27 -5.51 -4.58 1.59
C LEU A 27 -6.16 -3.45 0.78
N ALA A 28 -6.03 -2.19 1.22
CA ALA A 28 -6.54 -1.05 0.45
C ALA A 28 -5.84 -0.94 -0.92
N ILE A 29 -4.52 -1.09 -0.96
CA ILE A 29 -3.74 -1.08 -2.23
C ILE A 29 -4.13 -2.25 -3.12
N ALA A 30 -4.23 -3.46 -2.55
CA ALA A 30 -4.71 -4.64 -3.27
C ALA A 30 -6.11 -4.44 -3.86
N SER A 31 -6.94 -3.62 -3.20
CA SER A 31 -8.28 -3.24 -3.67
C SER A 31 -8.27 -2.08 -4.68
N GLY A 32 -7.09 -1.59 -5.10
CA GLY A 32 -6.94 -0.53 -6.10
C GLY A 32 -6.92 0.90 -5.54
N ALA A 33 -6.71 1.09 -4.24
CA ALA A 33 -6.56 2.44 -3.69
C ALA A 33 -5.27 3.11 -4.18
N ASP A 34 -5.39 4.34 -4.70
CA ASP A 34 -4.25 5.15 -5.14
C ASP A 34 -3.83 6.21 -4.09
N ILE A 35 -4.71 6.54 -3.13
CA ILE A 35 -4.45 7.52 -2.07
C ILE A 35 -4.73 6.90 -0.71
N LEU A 36 -3.75 7.00 0.20
CA LEU A 36 -3.83 6.48 1.56
C LEU A 36 -3.65 7.61 2.57
N ARG A 37 -4.59 7.73 3.52
CA ARG A 37 -4.47 8.64 4.67
C ARG A 37 -3.96 7.89 5.89
N VAL A 38 -2.70 8.14 6.24
CA VAL A 38 -1.98 7.50 7.35
C VAL A 38 -1.43 8.54 8.32
N HIS A 39 -1.13 8.15 9.55
CA HIS A 39 -0.50 9.03 10.55
C HIS A 39 1.00 8.68 10.68
N GLU A 40 1.34 7.41 10.54
CA GLU A 40 2.67 6.81 10.63
C GLU A 40 3.26 6.73 9.21
N VAL A 41 3.63 7.89 8.69
CA VAL A 41 3.98 8.05 7.26
C VAL A 41 5.18 7.19 6.88
N ARG A 42 6.19 7.10 7.75
CA ARG A 42 7.45 6.41 7.45
C ARG A 42 7.23 4.90 7.26
N GLU A 43 6.52 4.28 8.18
CA GLU A 43 6.24 2.84 8.19
C GLU A 43 5.31 2.49 7.03
N MET A 44 4.21 3.25 6.88
CA MET A 44 3.21 2.97 5.86
C MET A 44 3.69 3.24 4.44
N ALA A 45 4.63 4.17 4.23
CA ALA A 45 5.25 4.36 2.92
C ALA A 45 6.03 3.11 2.46
N ARG A 46 6.70 2.40 3.38
CA ARG A 46 7.41 1.15 3.07
C ARG A 46 6.43 0.03 2.75
N VAL A 47 5.38 -0.11 3.57
CA VAL A 47 4.29 -1.06 3.31
C VAL A 47 3.67 -0.80 1.95
N ALA A 48 3.35 0.46 1.66
CA ALA A 48 2.71 0.83 0.41
C ALA A 48 3.60 0.51 -0.80
N LYS A 49 4.90 0.81 -0.73
CA LYS A 49 5.85 0.50 -1.80
C LYS A 49 5.92 -1.00 -2.11
N VAL A 50 5.97 -1.83 -1.07
CA VAL A 50 6.04 -3.29 -1.24
C VAL A 50 4.71 -3.86 -1.72
N ALA A 51 3.60 -3.46 -1.11
CA ALA A 51 2.27 -3.91 -1.49
C ALA A 51 1.94 -3.52 -2.94
N ASP A 52 2.27 -2.29 -3.35
CA ASP A 52 2.05 -1.83 -4.72
C ASP A 52 2.85 -2.64 -5.73
N ALA A 53 4.14 -2.88 -5.46
CA ALA A 53 4.98 -3.72 -6.31
C ALA A 53 4.45 -5.16 -6.43
N ILE A 54 3.92 -5.74 -5.35
CA ILE A 54 3.33 -7.09 -5.38
C ILE A 54 2.05 -7.11 -6.22
N VAL A 55 1.15 -6.14 -5.98
CA VAL A 55 -0.19 -6.11 -6.59
C VAL A 55 -0.14 -5.70 -8.06
N ARG A 56 0.69 -4.71 -8.38
CA ARG A 56 0.75 -4.08 -9.70
C ARG A 56 1.93 -4.56 -10.55
N GLY A 57 2.68 -5.56 -10.08
CA GLY A 57 3.80 -6.15 -10.80
C GLY A 57 5.14 -5.50 -10.46
N TRP A 58 6.07 -6.31 -9.95
CA TRP A 58 7.43 -5.90 -9.64
C TRP A 58 8.38 -6.31 -10.75
N GLU A 59 9.27 -5.40 -11.13
CA GLU A 59 10.38 -5.64 -12.06
C GLU A 59 11.69 -5.06 -11.51
N PRO A 60 12.86 -5.61 -11.88
CA PRO A 60 14.14 -5.00 -11.55
C PRO A 60 14.19 -3.55 -12.03
N GLY A 61 14.43 -2.61 -11.12
CA GLY A 61 14.39 -1.17 -11.41
C GLY A 61 13.06 -0.47 -11.12
N TYR A 62 12.09 -1.15 -10.50
CA TYR A 62 10.80 -0.59 -10.08
C TYR A 62 10.96 0.75 -9.32
N GLN A 63 10.47 1.83 -9.94
CA GLN A 63 10.45 3.20 -9.38
C GLN A 63 9.07 3.61 -8.84
N GLY A 64 8.13 2.67 -8.71
CA GLY A 64 6.71 2.93 -8.40
C GLY A 64 5.81 2.71 -9.61
N SER A 65 4.51 2.51 -9.39
CA SER A 65 3.53 2.38 -10.48
C SER A 65 3.36 3.70 -11.25
N GLN A 66 4.28 4.02 -12.15
CA GLN A 66 3.95 4.87 -13.29
C GLN A 66 3.12 4.01 -14.25
N SER A 67 1.87 3.75 -13.86
CA SER A 67 0.80 3.12 -14.62
C SER A 67 1.23 2.14 -15.71
N GLU A 68 1.14 0.84 -15.45
CA GLU A 68 1.26 -0.20 -16.49
C GLU A 68 0.25 0.00 -17.65
N ARG A 69 -0.84 0.75 -17.39
CA ARG A 69 -1.77 1.27 -18.42
C ARG A 69 -1.09 2.18 -19.46
N VAL A 70 -0.09 2.98 -19.07
CA VAL A 70 0.66 3.87 -19.98
C VAL A 70 1.64 3.05 -20.81
N ARG A 71 2.34 2.08 -20.20
CA ARG A 71 3.26 1.19 -20.93
C ARG A 71 2.54 0.30 -21.94
N ARG A 72 1.44 -0.37 -21.56
CA ARG A 72 0.66 -1.20 -22.50
C ARG A 72 -0.05 -0.39 -23.59
N ALA A 73 -0.34 0.89 -23.37
CA ALA A 73 -0.89 1.75 -24.41
C ALA A 73 0.15 2.07 -25.50
N VAL A 74 1.42 2.22 -25.12
CA VAL A 74 2.53 2.47 -26.05
C VAL A 74 2.89 1.20 -26.83
N GLU A 75 2.94 0.03 -26.17
CA GLU A 75 3.30 -1.24 -26.82
C GLU A 75 2.25 -1.77 -27.82
N ARG A 76 1.00 -1.29 -27.75
CA ARG A 76 -0.06 -1.63 -28.73
C ARG A 76 -0.10 -0.70 -29.94
N GLN A 77 0.75 0.33 -29.99
CA GLN A 77 0.82 1.31 -31.08
C GLN A 77 2.06 1.14 -31.98
N THR A 78 2.83 0.08 -31.78
CA THR A 78 3.93 -0.37 -32.65
C THR A 78 3.62 -1.76 -33.20
#